data_AF-A0A969Q3R3-F1
#
_entry.id   AF-A0A969Q3R3-F1
#
_cell.length_a   1.000
_cell.length_b   1.000
_cell.length_c   1.000
_cell.angle_alpha   90.00
_cell.angle_beta   90.00
_cell.angle_gamma   90.00
#
_symmetry.space_group_name_H-M   'P 1'
#
loop_
_entity.id
_entity.type
_entity.pdbx_description
1 polymer ?
#
loop_
_entity_poly.entity_id
_entity_poly.type
_entity_poly.pdbx_seq_one_letter_code
_entity_poly.pdbx_strand_id
1 'polypeptide(L)'
;DIGLENSQQKFADLNSFQVPLEESLRILYNHRDDRAFVVKSVVKQVEVFRCLTEMEKGSLNARSSKLFTLSAVDRAIIAWLSNLHDNKQEKISEARRKKAEKPEEMTQQIQLAVSYWNAVSNFILDWQLVLHKRVAAGEMRRDCVHCHGVVLESLGEVGAVLLSVFPQSWEERLAVLREIDWSISNPDWEGGILVKGRISKSRASVSWMGDYLRKRLGFATAD
;
A
#
# COMPACT_ATOMS: atom_id res chain seq x y z
N ASP A 1 18.24 -21.78 43.00
CA ASP A 1 17.97 -20.78 41.96
C ASP A 1 16.65 -21.11 41.22
N ILE A 2 15.56 -21.24 41.99
CA ILE A 2 14.28 -21.83 41.52
C ILE A 2 13.50 -20.83 40.62
N GLY A 3 13.81 -19.53 40.71
CA GLY A 3 13.21 -18.49 39.87
C GLY A 3 13.71 -18.51 38.43
N LEU A 4 14.94 -18.97 38.20
CA LEU A 4 15.55 -19.03 36.88
C LEU A 4 14.94 -20.13 36.02
N GLU A 5 14.83 -21.35 36.57
CA GLU A 5 14.19 -22.49 35.88
C GLU A 5 12.73 -22.20 35.53
N ASN A 6 11.95 -21.60 36.44
CA ASN A 6 10.57 -21.20 36.17
C ASN A 6 10.45 -20.15 35.06
N SER A 7 11.43 -19.23 34.96
CA SER A 7 11.44 -18.20 33.91
C SER A 7 11.85 -18.80 32.57
N GLN A 8 12.78 -19.76 32.56
CA GLN A 8 13.17 -20.52 31.37
C GLN A 8 12.04 -21.39 30.84
N GLN A 9 11.28 -22.06 31.72
CA GLN A 9 10.12 -22.85 31.33
C GLN A 9 9.01 -21.97 30.75
N LYS A 10 8.68 -20.83 31.39
CA LYS A 10 7.74 -19.85 30.83
C LYS A 10 8.18 -19.31 29.48
N PHE A 11 9.48 -19.05 29.30
CA PHE A 11 10.02 -18.62 28.02
C PHE A 11 9.90 -19.70 26.96
N ALA A 12 10.19 -20.96 27.29
CA ALA A 12 10.00 -22.10 26.39
C ALA A 12 8.52 -22.24 26.01
N ASP A 13 7.61 -22.23 26.99
CA ASP A 13 6.16 -22.38 26.75
C ASP A 13 5.60 -21.24 25.89
N LEU A 14 6.00 -19.99 26.15
CA LEU A 14 5.57 -18.82 25.37
C LEU A 14 6.05 -18.88 23.91
N ASN A 15 7.24 -19.42 23.66
CA ASN A 15 7.77 -19.57 22.31
C ASN A 15 7.26 -20.84 21.60
N SER A 16 7.05 -21.94 22.33
CA SER A 16 6.56 -23.21 21.78
C SER A 16 5.10 -23.15 21.31
N PHE A 17 4.27 -22.29 21.92
CA PHE A 17 2.87 -22.09 21.53
C PHE A 17 2.61 -20.72 20.88
N GLN A 18 3.65 -20.06 20.38
CA GLN A 18 3.49 -18.75 19.77
C GLN A 18 2.71 -18.85 18.46
N VAL A 19 1.43 -18.48 18.51
CA VAL A 19 0.63 -18.31 17.30
C VAL A 19 1.12 -17.05 16.58
N PRO A 20 1.52 -17.14 15.30
CA PRO A 20 1.92 -15.96 14.54
C PRO A 20 0.78 -14.96 14.52
N LEU A 21 1.07 -13.71 14.88
CA LEU A 21 0.09 -12.65 14.79
C LEU A 21 -0.17 -12.32 13.31
N GLU A 22 -1.44 -12.09 12.97
CA GLU A 22 -1.80 -11.57 11.65
C GLU A 22 -1.05 -10.27 11.34
N GLU A 23 -0.65 -10.10 10.07
CA GLU A 23 0.15 -8.95 9.62
C GLU A 23 -0.51 -7.61 9.99
N SER A 24 -1.82 -7.50 9.75
CA SER A 24 -2.61 -6.32 10.07
C SER A 24 -2.58 -6.00 11.58
N LEU A 25 -2.66 -7.02 12.45
CA LEU A 25 -2.57 -6.83 13.90
C LEU A 25 -1.17 -6.40 14.33
N ARG A 26 -0.12 -6.92 13.66
CA ARG A 26 1.27 -6.50 13.92
C ARG A 26 1.44 -5.01 13.67
N ILE A 27 0.86 -4.48 12.58
CA ILE A 27 0.89 -3.04 12.25
C ILE A 27 0.08 -2.21 13.27
N LEU A 28 -1.11 -2.70 13.65
CA LEU A 28 -1.98 -2.01 14.60
C LEU A 28 -1.33 -1.83 15.97
N TYR A 29 -0.78 -2.91 16.54
CA TYR A 29 -0.23 -2.92 17.90
C TYR A 29 1.24 -2.50 17.99
N ASN A 30 1.93 -2.32 16.86
CA ASN A 30 3.27 -1.76 16.87
C ASN A 30 3.20 -0.22 16.98
N HIS A 31 3.34 0.27 18.22
CA HIS A 31 3.37 1.70 18.53
C HIS A 31 4.78 2.30 18.51
N ARG A 32 5.82 1.46 18.41
CA ARG A 32 7.22 1.89 18.45
C ARG A 32 7.82 2.10 17.06
N ASP A 33 7.16 1.60 16.04
CA ASP A 33 7.61 1.70 14.66
C ASP A 33 7.04 2.95 13.97
N ASP A 34 7.94 3.84 13.56
CA ASP A 34 7.61 5.05 12.82
C ASP A 34 6.86 4.73 11.52
N ARG A 35 7.18 3.60 10.86
CA ARG A 35 6.49 3.16 9.64
C ARG A 35 5.02 2.83 9.92
N ALA A 36 4.77 2.05 10.96
CA ALA A 36 3.42 1.73 11.40
C ALA A 36 2.64 3.01 11.77
N PHE A 37 3.29 4.00 12.39
CA PHE A 37 2.68 5.30 12.68
C PHE A 37 2.28 6.06 11.40
N VAL A 38 3.15 6.12 10.40
CA VAL A 38 2.85 6.77 9.11
C VAL A 38 1.69 6.06 8.42
N VAL A 39 1.72 4.73 8.31
CA VAL A 39 0.65 3.94 7.69
C VAL A 39 -0.69 4.19 8.36
N LYS A 40 -0.75 4.11 9.70
CA LYS A 40 -1.97 4.39 10.47
C LYS A 40 -2.47 5.83 10.24
N SER A 41 -1.56 6.79 10.16
CA SER A 41 -1.89 8.20 9.95
C SER A 41 -2.44 8.47 8.55
N VAL A 42 -1.88 7.84 7.52
CA VAL A 42 -2.36 7.94 6.14
C VAL A 42 -3.72 7.25 6.00
N VAL A 43 -3.86 6.00 6.48
CA VAL A 43 -5.13 5.27 6.45
C VAL A 43 -6.26 6.04 7.15
N LYS A 44 -5.96 6.74 8.25
CA LYS A 44 -6.95 7.56 8.96
C LYS A 44 -7.38 8.82 8.19
N GLN A 45 -6.50 9.38 7.35
CA GLN A 45 -6.75 10.66 6.67
C GLN A 45 -7.27 10.50 5.24
N VAL A 46 -6.93 9.40 4.55
CA VAL A 46 -7.47 9.07 3.22
C VAL A 46 -8.83 8.40 3.40
N GLU A 47 -9.90 9.07 2.96
CA GLU A 47 -11.27 8.64 3.28
C GLU A 47 -11.59 7.22 2.79
N VAL A 48 -11.22 6.90 1.55
CA VAL A 48 -11.45 5.56 0.99
C VAL A 48 -10.71 4.50 1.81
N PHE A 49 -9.47 4.74 2.26
CA PHE A 49 -8.78 3.79 3.12
C PHE A 49 -9.42 3.68 4.51
N ARG A 50 -9.78 4.80 5.12
CA ARG A 50 -10.46 4.82 6.44
C ARG A 50 -11.76 4.02 6.41
N CYS A 51 -12.54 4.17 5.35
CA CYS A 51 -13.88 3.59 5.26
C CYS A 51 -13.86 2.15 4.71
N LEU A 52 -13.01 1.86 3.73
CA LEU A 52 -13.06 0.62 2.95
C LEU A 52 -11.93 -0.37 3.25
N THR A 53 -11.09 -0.12 4.26
CA THR A 53 -10.07 -1.09 4.72
C THR A 53 -10.58 -1.95 5.88
N GLU A 54 -10.31 -3.25 5.80
CA GLU A 54 -10.39 -4.22 6.90
C GLU A 54 -9.11 -4.15 7.72
N MET A 55 -9.23 -3.80 8.99
CA MET A 55 -8.10 -3.44 9.84
C MET A 55 -7.47 -4.64 10.53
N GLU A 56 -8.21 -5.72 10.76
CA GLU A 56 -7.75 -6.82 11.60
C GLU A 56 -7.47 -8.09 10.80
N LYS A 57 -8.35 -8.42 9.86
CA LYS A 57 -8.27 -9.69 9.11
C LYS A 57 -7.33 -9.58 7.92
N GLY A 58 -6.54 -10.63 7.68
CA GLY A 58 -5.70 -10.76 6.49
C GLY A 58 -6.45 -11.12 5.20
N SER A 59 -7.75 -11.38 5.29
CA SER A 59 -8.60 -11.73 4.14
C SER A 59 -10.00 -11.13 4.24
N LEU A 60 -10.64 -10.99 3.08
CA LEU A 60 -11.96 -10.41 2.94
C LEU A 60 -12.93 -11.44 2.36
N ASN A 61 -13.97 -11.80 3.11
CA ASN A 61 -15.03 -12.65 2.58
C ASN A 61 -15.86 -11.93 1.50
N ALA A 62 -16.64 -12.67 0.72
CA ALA A 62 -17.40 -12.12 -0.42
C ALA A 62 -18.47 -11.08 -0.03
N ARG A 63 -19.00 -11.14 1.20
CA ARG A 63 -20.03 -10.21 1.72
C ARG A 63 -19.45 -8.99 2.43
N SER A 64 -18.13 -8.93 2.62
CA SER A 64 -17.49 -7.82 3.30
C SER A 64 -17.69 -6.53 2.49
N SER A 65 -18.06 -5.47 3.20
CA SER A 65 -18.18 -4.10 2.67
C SER A 65 -16.83 -3.41 2.44
N LYS A 66 -15.72 -4.09 2.73
CA LYS A 66 -14.36 -3.58 2.57
C LYS A 66 -13.78 -3.94 1.19
N LEU A 67 -13.01 -3.03 0.62
CA LEU A 67 -12.24 -3.23 -0.60
C LEU A 67 -10.84 -3.76 -0.34
N PHE A 68 -10.20 -3.32 0.75
CA PHE A 68 -8.80 -3.61 1.01
C PHE A 68 -8.60 -4.26 2.37
N THR A 69 -7.48 -4.95 2.55
CA THR A 69 -6.95 -5.34 3.86
C THR A 69 -5.88 -4.35 4.28
N LEU A 70 -5.71 -4.12 5.58
CA LEU A 70 -4.66 -3.25 6.08
C LEU A 70 -3.27 -3.71 5.61
N SER A 71 -3.02 -5.02 5.55
CA SER A 71 -1.78 -5.58 5.01
C SER A 71 -1.50 -5.19 3.55
N ALA A 72 -2.53 -5.01 2.72
CA ALA A 72 -2.35 -4.58 1.33
C ALA A 72 -2.09 -3.07 1.22
N VAL A 73 -2.82 -2.27 2.01
CA VAL A 73 -2.63 -0.81 2.07
C VAL A 73 -1.28 -0.45 2.70
N ASP A 74 -0.86 -1.18 3.72
CA ASP A 74 0.46 -1.06 4.34
C ASP A 74 1.57 -1.27 3.31
N ARG A 75 1.55 -2.38 2.57
CA ARG A 75 2.52 -2.62 1.50
C ARG A 75 2.58 -1.49 0.47
N ALA A 76 1.43 -0.97 0.07
CA ALA A 76 1.35 0.13 -0.87
C ALA A 76 1.98 1.43 -0.33
N ILE A 77 1.69 1.79 0.93
CA ILE A 77 2.26 2.97 1.58
C ILE A 77 3.77 2.79 1.81
N ILE A 78 4.21 1.60 2.21
CA ILE A 78 5.63 1.32 2.47
C ILE A 78 6.44 1.28 1.17
N ALA A 79 5.86 0.74 0.10
CA ALA A 79 6.46 0.78 -1.24
C ALA A 79 6.62 2.23 -1.72
N TRP A 80 5.65 3.09 -1.46
CA TRP A 80 5.73 4.52 -1.73
C TRP A 80 6.81 5.22 -0.89
N LEU A 81 6.89 4.92 0.42
CA LEU A 81 7.88 5.52 1.31
C LEU A 81 9.32 5.13 0.93
N SER A 82 9.57 3.84 0.70
CA SER A 82 10.92 3.33 0.41
C SER A 82 11.50 3.98 -0.86
N ASN A 83 10.71 4.08 -1.92
CA ASN A 83 11.15 4.65 -3.19
C ASN A 83 11.33 6.18 -3.16
N LEU A 84 10.74 6.89 -2.18
CA LEU A 84 11.05 8.31 -1.97
C LEU A 84 12.40 8.52 -1.28
N HIS A 85 12.83 7.58 -0.44
CA HIS A 85 14.12 7.65 0.26
C HIS A 85 15.28 7.26 -0.65
N ASP A 86 15.10 6.27 -1.52
CA ASP A 86 16.12 5.84 -2.48
C ASP A 86 16.49 6.98 -3.46
N ASN A 87 15.52 7.79 -3.89
CA ASN A 87 15.77 8.97 -4.74
C ASN A 87 16.41 10.16 -4.00
N LYS A 88 16.41 10.15 -2.65
CA LYS A 88 17.09 11.17 -1.82
C LYS A 88 18.48 10.74 -1.35
N GLN A 89 18.89 9.49 -1.60
CA GLN A 89 20.14 8.92 -1.12
C GLN A 89 21.40 9.32 -1.90
N GLU A 90 21.33 10.24 -2.86
CA GLU A 90 22.55 10.85 -3.41
C GLU A 90 23.21 11.89 -2.49
N LYS A 91 22.57 12.38 -1.44
CA LYS A 91 23.24 13.20 -0.42
C LYS A 91 22.57 13.03 0.94
N ILE A 92 23.22 12.31 1.85
CA ILE A 92 23.48 12.71 3.25
C ILE A 92 24.19 11.54 3.91
N SER A 93 25.50 11.73 4.12
CA SER A 93 26.29 10.97 5.07
C SER A 93 25.69 11.13 6.47
N GLU A 94 25.64 10.02 7.18
CA GLU A 94 25.16 9.90 8.55
C GLU A 94 25.96 10.79 9.51
N ALA A 95 25.27 11.67 10.24
CA ALA A 95 25.47 11.95 11.67
C ALA A 95 24.71 13.22 12.08
N ARG A 96 23.81 13.10 13.06
CA ARG A 96 23.10 14.20 13.78
C ARG A 96 21.84 14.82 13.15
N ARG A 97 20.88 14.03 12.67
CA ARG A 97 19.50 14.54 12.53
C ARG A 97 18.91 14.78 13.92
N LYS A 98 18.68 16.05 14.26
CA LYS A 98 18.17 16.48 15.57
C LYS A 98 16.76 15.93 15.77
N LYS A 99 16.43 15.47 16.98
CA LYS A 99 15.12 14.92 17.37
C LYS A 99 13.93 15.86 17.07
N ALA A 100 14.17 17.15 16.85
CA ALA A 100 13.17 18.16 16.49
C ALA A 100 12.87 18.28 14.98
N GLU A 101 13.77 17.84 14.10
CA GLU A 101 13.55 17.85 12.63
C GLU A 101 12.75 16.61 12.19
N LYS A 102 12.90 15.49 12.91
CA LYS A 102 12.22 14.22 12.63
C LYS A 102 10.68 14.30 12.64
N PRO A 103 10.01 15.02 13.58
CA PRO A 103 8.55 15.13 13.60
C PRO A 103 7.97 15.95 12.45
N GLU A 104 8.66 17.03 12.05
CA GLU A 104 8.21 17.89 10.95
C GLU A 104 8.37 17.20 9.60
N GLU A 105 9.53 16.57 9.35
CA GLU A 105 9.76 15.77 8.14
C GLU A 105 8.73 14.63 8.01
N MET A 106 8.42 13.95 9.13
CA MET A 106 7.40 12.90 9.14
C MET A 106 5.99 13.45 8.87
N THR A 107 5.67 14.62 9.40
CA THR A 107 4.37 15.28 9.15
C THR A 107 4.23 15.64 7.67
N GLN A 108 5.27 16.20 7.05
CA GLN A 108 5.30 16.50 5.62
C GLN A 108 5.17 15.23 4.76
N GLN A 109 5.85 14.15 5.15
CA GLN A 109 5.73 12.85 4.48
C GLN A 109 4.30 12.30 4.55
N ILE A 110 3.66 12.37 5.72
CA ILE A 110 2.26 11.96 5.91
C ILE A 110 1.34 12.81 5.02
N GLN A 111 1.51 14.14 5.02
CA GLN A 111 0.68 15.03 4.20
C GLN A 111 0.84 14.75 2.70
N LEU A 112 2.06 14.50 2.24
CA LEU A 112 2.32 14.17 0.84
C LEU A 112 1.72 12.81 0.46
N ALA A 113 1.85 11.80 1.33
CA ALA A 113 1.23 10.49 1.12
C ALA A 113 -0.30 10.59 1.07
N VAL A 114 -0.90 11.37 1.98
CA VAL A 114 -2.36 11.62 2.00
C VAL A 114 -2.81 12.32 0.72
N SER A 115 -2.09 13.35 0.27
CA SER A 115 -2.38 14.04 -0.99
C SER A 115 -2.33 13.07 -2.18
N TYR A 116 -1.25 12.29 -2.29
CA TYR A 116 -1.08 11.30 -3.34
C TYR A 116 -2.21 10.27 -3.38
N TRP A 117 -2.52 9.64 -2.24
CA TRP A 117 -3.55 8.60 -2.19
C TRP A 117 -4.97 9.14 -2.37
N ASN A 118 -5.25 10.38 -1.94
CA ASN A 118 -6.51 11.05 -2.28
C ASN A 118 -6.61 11.31 -3.79
N ALA A 119 -5.54 11.75 -4.44
CA ALA A 119 -5.51 11.92 -5.89
C ALA A 119 -5.75 10.59 -6.63
N VAL A 120 -5.02 9.52 -6.28
CA VAL A 120 -5.25 8.17 -6.83
C VAL A 120 -6.72 7.76 -6.66
N SER A 121 -7.28 7.96 -5.47
CA SER A 121 -8.68 7.67 -5.18
C SER A 121 -9.68 8.50 -5.99
N ASN A 122 -9.31 9.69 -6.47
CA ASN A 122 -10.14 10.54 -7.32
C ASN A 122 -10.07 10.18 -8.81
N PHE A 123 -9.04 9.42 -9.20
CA PHE A 123 -8.87 8.94 -10.57
C PHE A 123 -9.30 7.47 -10.75
N ILE A 124 -9.30 6.66 -9.69
CA ILE A 124 -9.93 5.33 -9.69
C ILE A 124 -11.38 5.46 -9.21
N LEU A 125 -12.27 5.85 -10.11
CA LEU A 125 -13.67 6.20 -9.80
C LEU A 125 -14.45 5.08 -9.09
N ASP A 126 -14.11 3.84 -9.37
CA ASP A 126 -14.68 2.66 -8.73
C ASP A 126 -14.59 2.68 -7.20
N TRP A 127 -13.49 3.19 -6.66
CA TRP A 127 -13.32 3.32 -5.21
C TRP A 127 -14.34 4.30 -4.62
N GLN A 128 -14.64 5.38 -5.35
CA GLN A 128 -15.66 6.35 -4.97
C GLN A 128 -17.07 5.74 -5.06
N LEU A 129 -17.35 4.94 -6.10
CA LEU A 129 -18.65 4.26 -6.22
C LEU A 129 -18.92 3.35 -5.02
N VAL A 130 -17.91 2.62 -4.57
CA VAL A 130 -18.04 1.75 -3.39
C VAL A 130 -18.13 2.57 -2.10
N LEU A 131 -17.34 3.63 -1.96
CA LEU A 131 -17.40 4.55 -0.80
C LEU A 131 -18.81 5.12 -0.62
N HIS A 132 -19.43 5.55 -1.71
CA HIS A 132 -20.79 6.09 -1.74
C HIS A 132 -21.89 5.02 -1.82
N LYS A 133 -21.54 3.74 -1.62
CA LYS A 133 -22.46 2.59 -1.61
C LYS A 133 -23.30 2.44 -2.89
N ARG A 134 -22.76 2.88 -4.02
CA ARG A 134 -23.36 2.70 -5.36
C ARG A 134 -23.09 1.32 -5.93
N VAL A 135 -21.94 0.73 -5.57
CA VAL A 135 -21.53 -0.64 -5.95
C VAL A 135 -21.07 -1.40 -4.71
N ALA A 136 -21.35 -2.70 -4.66
CA ALA A 136 -20.91 -3.53 -3.54
C ALA A 136 -19.40 -3.79 -3.60
N ALA A 137 -18.70 -3.68 -2.47
CA ALA A 137 -17.25 -3.94 -2.42
C ALA A 137 -16.89 -5.38 -2.83
N GLY A 138 -17.75 -6.36 -2.54
CA GLY A 138 -17.57 -7.74 -2.97
C GLY A 138 -17.77 -7.96 -4.47
N GLU A 139 -18.52 -7.10 -5.15
CA GLU A 139 -18.64 -7.09 -6.62
C GLU A 139 -17.38 -6.50 -7.25
N MET A 140 -16.97 -5.34 -6.79
CA MET A 140 -15.73 -4.69 -7.22
C MET A 140 -14.51 -5.62 -7.12
N ARG A 141 -14.41 -6.38 -6.02
CA ARG A 141 -13.33 -7.35 -5.80
C ARG A 141 -13.34 -8.60 -6.67
N ARG A 142 -14.46 -8.91 -7.32
CA ARG A 142 -14.51 -10.01 -8.30
C ARG A 142 -14.18 -9.50 -9.69
N ASP A 143 -14.66 -8.31 -10.01
CA ASP A 143 -14.79 -7.87 -11.39
C ASP A 143 -13.66 -6.90 -11.80
N CYS A 144 -12.89 -6.35 -10.84
CA CYS A 144 -11.81 -5.39 -11.11
C CYS A 144 -10.48 -5.77 -10.42
N VAL A 145 -9.35 -5.39 -11.03
CA VAL A 145 -8.01 -5.71 -10.51
C VAL A 145 -7.46 -4.68 -9.51
N HIS A 146 -7.93 -3.43 -9.54
CA HIS A 146 -7.36 -2.31 -8.75
C HIS A 146 -7.53 -2.42 -7.23
N CYS A 147 -8.40 -3.30 -6.75
CA CYS A 147 -8.59 -3.56 -5.32
C CYS A 147 -7.65 -4.64 -4.76
N HIS A 148 -6.81 -5.24 -5.60
CA HIS A 148 -5.89 -6.28 -5.17
C HIS A 148 -4.52 -5.72 -4.81
N GLY A 149 -3.89 -6.34 -3.81
CA GLY A 149 -2.61 -5.88 -3.27
C GLY A 149 -1.50 -5.71 -4.30
N VAL A 150 -1.48 -6.50 -5.38
CA VAL A 150 -0.49 -6.35 -6.47
C VAL A 150 -0.60 -4.97 -7.13
N VAL A 151 -1.82 -4.50 -7.43
CA VAL A 151 -2.03 -3.19 -8.06
C VAL A 151 -1.80 -2.07 -7.06
N LEU A 152 -2.26 -2.21 -5.82
CA LEU A 152 -2.00 -1.22 -4.76
C LEU A 152 -0.51 -1.01 -4.51
N GLU A 153 0.25 -2.11 -4.41
CA GLU A 153 1.70 -2.07 -4.21
C GLU A 153 2.39 -1.36 -5.39
N SER A 154 2.04 -1.73 -6.64
CA SER A 154 2.57 -1.07 -7.84
C SER A 154 2.20 0.41 -7.95
N LEU A 155 0.98 0.80 -7.55
CA LEU A 155 0.59 2.21 -7.46
C LEU A 155 1.52 2.96 -6.48
N GLY A 156 1.78 2.38 -5.31
CA GLY A 156 2.72 2.95 -4.34
C GLY A 156 4.13 3.15 -4.92
N GLU A 157 4.69 2.11 -5.55
CA GLU A 157 6.03 2.17 -6.16
C GLU A 157 6.14 3.23 -7.25
N VAL A 158 5.18 3.22 -8.19
CA VAL A 158 5.20 4.15 -9.32
C VAL A 158 4.88 5.57 -8.86
N GLY A 159 4.02 5.73 -7.85
CA GLY A 159 3.68 7.03 -7.28
C GLY A 159 4.87 7.77 -6.69
N ALA A 160 5.76 7.06 -5.99
CA ALA A 160 6.98 7.64 -5.46
C ALA A 160 7.91 8.15 -6.57
N VAL A 161 8.05 7.38 -7.65
CA VAL A 161 8.84 7.81 -8.81
C VAL A 161 8.15 8.96 -9.55
N LEU A 162 6.82 8.94 -9.68
CA LEU A 162 6.04 10.01 -10.32
C LEU A 162 6.24 11.35 -9.63
N LEU A 163 6.18 11.37 -8.30
CA LEU A 163 6.45 12.56 -7.48
C LEU A 163 7.88 13.07 -7.64
N SER A 164 8.84 12.16 -7.83
CA SER A 164 10.25 12.53 -7.97
C SER A 164 10.56 13.10 -9.36
N VAL A 165 9.99 12.50 -10.41
CA VAL A 165 10.25 12.87 -11.82
C VAL A 165 9.40 14.07 -12.25
N PHE A 166 8.16 14.17 -11.74
CA PHE A 166 7.21 15.20 -12.12
C PHE A 166 6.64 15.95 -10.89
N PRO A 167 7.49 16.59 -10.06
CA PRO A 167 7.08 17.18 -8.78
C PRO A 167 5.98 18.25 -8.92
N GLN A 168 5.84 18.88 -10.08
CA GLN A 168 4.85 19.94 -10.35
C GLN A 168 3.60 19.45 -11.07
N SER A 169 3.63 18.29 -11.74
CA SER A 169 2.54 17.80 -12.60
C SER A 169 2.14 16.34 -12.35
N TRP A 170 2.64 15.72 -11.28
CA TRP A 170 2.33 14.34 -10.93
C TRP A 170 0.82 14.09 -10.78
N GLU A 171 0.08 15.05 -10.22
CA GLU A 171 -1.36 14.89 -9.98
C GLU A 171 -2.15 14.86 -11.29
N GLU A 172 -1.84 15.76 -12.23
CA GLU A 172 -2.46 15.80 -13.56
C GLU A 172 -2.18 14.52 -14.35
N ARG A 173 -0.98 13.95 -14.19
CA ARG A 173 -0.61 12.68 -14.85
C ARG A 173 -1.42 11.49 -14.36
N LEU A 174 -1.90 11.52 -13.11
CA LEU A 174 -2.78 10.46 -12.60
C LEU A 174 -4.13 10.41 -13.33
N ALA A 175 -4.48 11.41 -14.14
CA ALA A 175 -5.68 11.38 -15.00
C ALA A 175 -5.77 10.13 -15.87
N VAL A 176 -4.63 9.58 -16.32
CA VAL A 176 -4.60 8.35 -17.12
C VAL A 176 -5.17 7.15 -16.39
N LEU A 177 -5.21 7.14 -15.05
CA LEU A 177 -5.81 6.03 -14.28
C LEU A 177 -7.32 5.90 -14.53
N ARG A 178 -7.99 6.96 -15.00
CA ARG A 178 -9.41 6.91 -15.44
C ARG A 178 -9.60 6.19 -16.76
N GLU A 179 -8.57 6.15 -17.59
CA GLU A 179 -8.62 5.59 -18.94
C GLU A 179 -8.27 4.10 -18.97
N ILE A 180 -7.65 3.59 -17.89
CA ILE A 180 -7.32 2.18 -17.75
C ILE A 180 -8.62 1.39 -17.54
N ASP A 181 -8.87 0.41 -18.41
CA ASP A 181 -9.89 -0.60 -18.17
C ASP A 181 -9.43 -1.55 -17.06
N TRP A 182 -9.91 -1.31 -15.85
CA TRP A 182 -9.58 -2.10 -14.67
C TRP A 182 -10.32 -3.43 -14.55
N SER A 183 -11.19 -3.76 -15.50
CA SER A 183 -11.92 -5.02 -15.49
C SER A 183 -10.96 -6.21 -15.48
N ILE A 184 -11.27 -7.24 -14.70
CA ILE A 184 -10.52 -8.50 -14.70
C ILE A 184 -10.56 -9.19 -16.07
N SER A 185 -11.52 -8.87 -16.93
CA SER A 185 -11.58 -9.39 -18.29
C SER A 185 -10.69 -8.65 -19.29
N ASN A 186 -10.03 -7.55 -18.90
CA ASN A 186 -9.11 -6.84 -19.78
C ASN A 186 -7.92 -7.77 -20.12
N PRO A 187 -7.68 -8.06 -21.41
CA PRO A 187 -6.61 -8.97 -21.84
C PRO A 187 -5.20 -8.46 -21.51
N ASP A 188 -5.01 -7.15 -21.25
CA ASP A 188 -3.72 -6.58 -20.83
C ASP A 188 -3.16 -7.31 -19.60
N TRP A 189 -4.01 -7.85 -18.74
CA TRP A 189 -3.61 -8.47 -17.48
C TRP A 189 -3.01 -9.87 -17.63
N GLU A 190 -3.32 -10.58 -18.71
CA GLU A 190 -2.91 -11.98 -18.89
C GLU A 190 -1.40 -12.09 -19.08
N GLY A 191 -0.77 -13.01 -18.33
CA GLY A 191 0.68 -13.18 -18.33
C GLY A 191 1.45 -12.16 -17.47
N GLY A 192 0.80 -11.08 -17.02
CA GLY A 192 1.35 -10.11 -16.08
C GLY A 192 0.87 -10.34 -14.65
N ILE A 193 -0.32 -9.79 -14.35
CA ILE A 193 -0.96 -9.92 -13.03
C ILE A 193 -1.99 -11.07 -12.99
N LEU A 194 -2.50 -11.52 -14.13
CA LEU A 194 -3.33 -12.73 -14.25
C LEU A 194 -2.49 -13.91 -14.74
N VAL A 195 -2.52 -14.99 -13.97
CA VAL A 195 -1.86 -16.25 -14.31
C VAL A 195 -2.87 -17.37 -14.13
N LYS A 196 -3.23 -18.04 -15.23
CA LYS A 196 -4.26 -19.11 -15.24
C LYS A 196 -5.61 -18.62 -14.70
N GLY A 197 -6.01 -17.41 -15.09
CA GLY A 197 -7.28 -16.79 -14.67
C GLY A 197 -7.34 -16.39 -13.19
N ARG A 198 -6.19 -16.32 -12.49
CA ARG A 198 -6.13 -15.88 -11.09
C ARG A 198 -5.13 -14.75 -10.94
N ILE A 199 -5.44 -13.82 -10.03
CA ILE A 199 -4.55 -12.72 -9.69
C ILE A 199 -3.33 -13.26 -8.95
N SER A 200 -2.16 -13.07 -9.56
CA SER A 200 -0.86 -13.36 -8.99
C SER A 200 -0.37 -12.19 -8.13
N LYS A 201 0.09 -12.49 -6.92
CA LYS A 201 0.67 -11.52 -5.98
C LYS A 201 2.19 -11.64 -5.90
N SER A 202 2.81 -12.17 -6.95
CA SER A 202 4.26 -12.34 -7.02
C SER A 202 4.98 -11.02 -7.20
N ARG A 203 6.26 -10.95 -6.82
CA ARG A 203 7.09 -9.76 -7.07
C ARG A 203 7.22 -9.44 -8.56
N ALA A 204 7.26 -10.46 -9.41
CA ALA A 204 7.27 -10.30 -10.86
C ALA A 204 5.99 -9.61 -11.37
N SER A 205 4.83 -9.98 -10.82
CA SER A 205 3.55 -9.34 -11.16
C SER A 205 3.47 -7.89 -10.68
N VAL A 206 4.02 -7.59 -9.49
CA VAL A 206 4.14 -6.20 -9.00
C VAL A 206 5.03 -5.37 -9.93
N SER A 207 6.19 -5.91 -10.33
CA SER A 207 7.12 -5.24 -11.26
C SER A 207 6.45 -4.98 -12.61
N TRP A 208 5.83 -6.00 -13.19
CA TRP A 208 5.13 -5.89 -14.48
C TRP A 208 4.03 -4.81 -14.43
N MET A 209 3.23 -4.80 -13.37
CA MET A 209 2.17 -3.78 -13.21
C MET A 209 2.77 -2.39 -13.01
N GLY A 210 3.92 -2.29 -12.32
CA GLY A 210 4.69 -1.06 -12.22
C GLY A 210 5.13 -0.54 -13.60
N ASP A 211 5.66 -1.41 -14.46
CA ASP A 211 6.09 -1.05 -15.82
C ASP A 211 4.91 -0.65 -16.70
N TYR A 212 3.79 -1.39 -16.60
CA TYR A 212 2.53 -1.04 -17.25
C TYR A 212 2.09 0.39 -16.89
N LEU A 213 2.07 0.72 -15.58
CA LEU A 213 1.68 2.04 -15.09
C LEU A 213 2.68 3.12 -15.53
N ARG A 214 3.99 2.87 -15.46
CA ARG A 214 5.02 3.82 -15.91
C ARG A 214 4.84 4.17 -17.39
N LYS A 215 4.58 3.17 -18.24
CA LYS A 215 4.32 3.43 -19.66
C LYS A 215 3.10 4.33 -19.86
N ARG A 216 2.01 4.07 -19.14
CA ARG A 216 0.76 4.87 -19.22
C ARG A 216 0.95 6.29 -18.67
N LEU A 217 1.75 6.46 -17.62
CA LEU A 217 2.04 7.76 -17.00
C LEU A 217 3.06 8.61 -17.78
N GLY A 218 3.56 8.10 -18.90
CA GLY A 218 4.45 8.82 -19.81
C GLY A 218 5.89 8.92 -19.29
N PHE A 219 6.35 7.94 -18.52
CA PHE A 219 7.78 7.79 -18.24
C PHE A 219 8.49 7.35 -19.52
N ALA A 220 9.66 7.92 -19.81
CA ALA A 220 10.48 7.49 -20.92
C ALA A 220 10.88 6.01 -20.72
N THR A 221 10.55 5.15 -21.68
CA THR A 221 11.10 3.80 -21.72
C THR A 221 12.56 3.92 -22.12
N ALA A 222 13.47 3.31 -21.35
CA ALA A 222 14.82 3.09 -21.84
C ALA A 222 14.72 2.07 -22.97
N ASP A 223 14.95 2.51 -24.21
CA ASP A 223 15.22 1.64 -25.36
C ASP A 223 16.57 0.93 -25.20
#